data_AF-A0A3C0VB33-F1
#
_entry.id   AF-A0A3C0VB33-F1
#
_cell.length_a   1.000
_cell.length_b   1.000
_cell.length_c   1.000
_cell.angle_alpha   90.00
_cell.angle_beta   90.00
_cell.angle_gamma   90.00
#
_symmetry.space_group_name_H-M   'P 1'
#
loop_
_entity.id
_entity.type
_entity.pdbx_description
1 polymer ?
#
loop_
_entity_poly.entity_id
_entity_poly.type
_entity_poly.pdbx_seq_one_letter_code
_entity_poly.pdbx_strand_id
1 'polypeptide(L)'
;MTRKDAPPSVAVVTQTRSPHTIGDDQPSPGMGVFQTTCSAAFHDVGTPFSSEIPWPVGPRNRGHSPAWTANAAMSATAVARHARQPRPGRMGASFGAREPGKYRRVPHAPLQYGRMHIIHGNAQELCARAAGIIAATARAMLAARDRVVLALPGGRSAGGVFDALARAELPWERIHIFMADERLVPLDHPDSNFRLVKERLAAPLAARNVLPPENVHPFAADAEDPRAALEAYSATLARHGAAHDIVLLSVGEDGHVASLFPRGSVLDDAPMHALVANAPKPPPRRMTISRELLLRSRAAVLLCLGEAKREALARLRDPAADWRDCPAKLAAGLPGAYLLTDIGA
;
A
#
# COMPACT_ATOMS: atom_id res chain seq x y z
N MET A 1 -7.58 76.04 -18.84
CA MET A 1 -6.81 75.06 -19.62
C MET A 1 -7.22 73.65 -19.18
N THR A 2 -7.36 72.71 -20.12
CA THR A 2 -7.15 71.24 -19.96
C THR A 2 -7.56 70.59 -18.61
N ARG A 3 -8.68 69.85 -18.46
CA ARG A 3 -8.89 68.45 -18.91
C ARG A 3 -7.57 67.65 -18.87
N LYS A 4 -7.40 66.55 -18.15
CA LYS A 4 -8.13 65.26 -18.15
C LYS A 4 -7.38 64.32 -17.13
N ASP A 5 -7.70 63.08 -16.78
CA ASP A 5 -8.42 61.97 -17.42
C ASP A 5 -9.14 61.06 -16.39
N ALA A 6 -9.97 60.15 -16.89
CA ALA A 6 -10.74 59.14 -16.14
C ALA A 6 -10.20 57.70 -16.42
N PRO A 7 -10.68 56.64 -15.73
CA PRO A 7 -9.97 55.35 -15.60
C PRO A 7 -10.02 54.43 -16.85
N PRO A 8 -9.19 53.36 -16.90
CA PRO A 8 -9.02 52.53 -18.10
C PRO A 8 -10.23 51.64 -18.45
N SER A 9 -10.65 51.80 -19.71
CA SER A 9 -11.32 50.86 -20.62
C SER A 9 -11.64 49.44 -20.13
N VAL A 10 -12.93 49.09 -20.12
CA VAL A 10 -13.44 47.71 -20.16
C VAL A 10 -13.79 47.36 -21.60
N ALA A 11 -13.15 46.33 -22.16
CA ALA A 11 -13.47 45.81 -23.49
C ALA A 11 -14.48 44.66 -23.40
N VAL A 12 -15.75 44.96 -23.69
CA VAL A 12 -16.80 43.94 -23.89
C VAL A 12 -16.81 43.55 -25.37
N VAL A 13 -16.53 42.28 -25.67
CA VAL A 13 -16.69 41.73 -27.03
C VAL A 13 -18.02 40.98 -27.12
N THR A 14 -19.03 41.63 -27.68
CA THR A 14 -20.27 41.01 -28.12
C THR A 14 -20.18 40.68 -29.62
N GLN A 15 -20.28 39.40 -29.98
CA GLN A 15 -20.61 39.01 -31.36
C GLN A 15 -21.91 38.20 -31.39
N THR A 16 -22.95 38.87 -31.87
CA THR A 16 -24.28 38.31 -32.17
C THR A 16 -24.26 37.73 -33.60
N ARG A 17 -24.84 36.54 -33.81
CA ARG A 17 -24.98 35.91 -35.14
C ARG A 17 -26.35 36.17 -35.77
N SER A 18 -26.44 36.08 -37.11
CA SER A 18 -27.51 35.39 -37.90
C SER A 18 -27.35 35.70 -39.41
N PRO A 19 -28.06 35.04 -40.35
CA PRO A 19 -28.16 33.59 -40.55
C PRO A 19 -27.99 33.17 -42.03
N HIS A 20 -28.35 31.91 -42.36
CA HIS A 20 -28.24 31.19 -43.67
C HIS A 20 -26.83 30.63 -43.93
N THR A 21 -26.65 29.34 -44.27
CA THR A 21 -27.51 28.45 -45.08
C THR A 21 -27.78 27.08 -44.39
N ILE A 22 -29.07 26.67 -44.42
CA ILE A 22 -29.66 25.30 -44.35
C ILE A 22 -28.74 24.18 -44.89
N GLY A 23 -28.78 22.90 -44.49
CA GLY A 23 -29.57 22.00 -43.63
C GLY A 23 -28.75 20.68 -43.54
N ASP A 24 -29.16 19.57 -42.92
CA ASP A 24 -30.46 19.10 -42.45
C ASP A 24 -30.26 18.26 -41.16
N ASP A 25 -31.31 17.98 -40.39
CA ASP A 25 -31.21 17.40 -39.05
C ASP A 25 -31.87 15.99 -38.94
N GLN A 26 -31.14 15.06 -38.31
CA GLN A 26 -31.56 13.72 -37.83
C GLN A 26 -31.65 12.50 -38.80
N PRO A 27 -31.48 11.25 -38.29
CA PRO A 27 -31.15 10.07 -39.10
C PRO A 27 -32.33 9.12 -39.36
N SER A 28 -32.21 8.30 -40.41
CA SER A 28 -33.11 7.18 -40.71
C SER A 28 -32.37 5.81 -40.68
N PRO A 29 -33.04 4.70 -40.30
CA PRO A 29 -32.35 3.44 -39.99
C PRO A 29 -32.14 2.55 -41.23
N GLY A 30 -30.88 2.43 -41.68
CA GLY A 30 -30.48 1.54 -42.77
C GLY A 30 -30.05 0.14 -42.29
N MET A 31 -30.89 -0.87 -42.52
CA MET A 31 -30.55 -2.29 -42.28
C MET A 31 -29.50 -2.79 -43.29
N GLY A 32 -28.25 -2.92 -42.86
CA GLY A 32 -27.16 -3.53 -43.63
C GLY A 32 -27.05 -5.04 -43.39
N VAL A 33 -27.78 -5.85 -44.15
CA VAL A 33 -27.62 -7.32 -44.15
C VAL A 33 -26.38 -7.69 -44.97
N PHE A 34 -25.33 -8.20 -44.33
CA PHE A 34 -24.29 -8.95 -45.01
C PHE A 34 -24.52 -10.45 -44.80
N GLN A 35 -24.79 -11.15 -45.90
CA GLN A 35 -24.89 -12.60 -45.88
C GLN A 35 -23.51 -13.24 -45.77
N THR A 36 -23.45 -14.31 -44.98
CA THR A 36 -22.34 -15.25 -44.93
C THR A 36 -22.21 -16.02 -46.25
N THR A 37 -21.01 -16.12 -46.80
CA THR A 37 -20.68 -17.12 -47.82
C THR A 37 -19.72 -18.13 -47.22
N CYS A 38 -20.19 -19.36 -47.04
CA CYS A 38 -19.35 -20.47 -46.61
C CYS A 38 -18.33 -20.83 -47.71
N SER A 39 -17.12 -21.20 -47.31
CA SER A 39 -16.31 -22.15 -48.07
C SER A 39 -15.90 -23.27 -47.12
N ALA A 40 -16.25 -24.50 -47.48
CA ALA A 40 -15.97 -25.68 -46.68
C ALA A 40 -14.85 -26.49 -47.33
N ALA A 41 -13.85 -26.86 -46.54
CA ALA A 41 -12.96 -27.97 -46.84
C ALA A 41 -12.96 -28.88 -45.61
N PHE A 42 -13.34 -30.14 -45.80
CA PHE A 42 -13.50 -31.13 -44.73
C PHE A 42 -12.19 -31.85 -44.41
N HIS A 43 -12.08 -32.29 -43.15
CA HIS A 43 -11.16 -33.29 -42.62
C HIS A 43 -9.66 -32.95 -42.58
N ASP A 44 -9.14 -32.76 -41.37
CA ASP A 44 -8.20 -33.75 -40.84
C ASP A 44 -8.40 -33.96 -39.32
N VAL A 45 -8.00 -35.12 -38.81
CA VAL A 45 -8.26 -35.60 -37.45
C VAL A 45 -6.95 -35.97 -36.76
N GLY A 46 -6.67 -35.33 -35.61
CA GLY A 46 -5.66 -35.84 -34.66
C GLY A 46 -4.67 -34.79 -34.16
N THR A 47 -4.56 -34.69 -32.84
CA THR A 47 -3.48 -33.98 -32.15
C THR A 47 -2.33 -34.95 -31.87
N PRO A 48 -1.09 -34.68 -32.32
CA PRO A 48 0.09 -35.29 -31.71
C PRO A 48 0.36 -34.61 -30.36
N PHE A 49 0.87 -35.39 -29.39
CA PHE A 49 1.21 -35.00 -28.01
C PHE A 49 0.03 -34.82 -27.04
N SER A 50 -0.36 -35.95 -26.44
CA SER A 50 -0.96 -35.95 -25.10
C SER A 50 0.11 -35.57 -24.06
N SER A 51 -0.21 -34.66 -23.13
CA SER A 51 0.60 -34.35 -21.96
C SER A 51 -0.09 -34.83 -20.69
N GLU A 52 -0.13 -36.15 -20.50
CA GLU A 52 -0.52 -36.75 -19.22
C GLU A 52 0.52 -36.41 -18.14
N ILE A 53 0.29 -35.32 -17.43
CA ILE A 53 0.95 -35.05 -16.15
C ILE A 53 0.12 -35.77 -15.07
N PRO A 54 0.69 -36.76 -14.34
CA PRO A 54 -0.06 -37.46 -13.30
C PRO A 54 -0.38 -36.50 -12.15
N TRP A 55 -1.66 -36.22 -11.93
CA TRP A 55 -2.14 -35.44 -10.79
C TRP A 55 -1.82 -36.18 -9.48
N PRO A 56 -1.13 -35.56 -8.51
CA PRO A 56 -0.51 -36.28 -7.38
C PRO A 56 -1.46 -36.75 -6.27
N VAL A 57 -2.78 -36.57 -6.42
CA VAL A 57 -3.78 -36.84 -5.37
C VAL A 57 -5.06 -37.49 -5.92
N GLY A 58 -4.96 -38.77 -6.29
CA GLY A 58 -6.13 -39.66 -6.38
C GLY A 58 -6.64 -40.07 -4.98
N PRO A 59 -7.88 -40.58 -4.86
CA PRO A 59 -8.49 -40.94 -3.58
C PRO A 59 -7.73 -42.09 -2.90
N ARG A 60 -7.38 -41.92 -1.61
CA ARG A 60 -6.57 -42.87 -0.84
C ARG A 60 -7.43 -43.66 0.15
N ASN A 61 -7.39 -44.99 0.03
CA ASN A 61 -7.97 -45.90 1.04
C ASN A 61 -7.16 -45.87 2.35
N ARG A 62 -7.80 -46.17 3.48
CA ARG A 62 -7.14 -46.21 4.80
C ARG A 62 -6.03 -47.26 4.84
N GLY A 63 -4.80 -46.86 5.18
CA GLY A 63 -3.72 -47.81 5.52
C GLY A 63 -2.30 -47.43 5.09
N HIS A 64 -2.09 -46.38 4.28
CA HIS A 64 -0.78 -46.05 3.72
C HIS A 64 -0.12 -44.83 4.40
N SER A 65 1.08 -45.03 4.96
CA SER A 65 1.95 -43.97 5.51
C SER A 65 3.13 -43.69 4.56
N PRO A 66 3.67 -42.46 4.47
CA PRO A 66 4.77 -42.14 3.56
C PRO A 66 6.11 -42.69 4.08
N ALA A 67 6.95 -43.15 3.15
CA ALA A 67 8.32 -43.57 3.43
C ALA A 67 9.25 -42.35 3.62
N TRP A 68 10.02 -42.33 4.70
CA TRP A 68 11.03 -41.32 4.98
C TRP A 68 12.40 -41.84 4.49
N THR A 69 13.02 -41.16 3.53
CA THR A 69 14.42 -41.41 3.14
C THR A 69 15.37 -40.81 4.18
N ALA A 70 15.84 -41.64 5.11
CA ALA A 70 16.88 -41.27 6.05
C ALA A 70 18.27 -41.42 5.40
N ASN A 71 19.05 -40.35 5.35
CA ASN A 71 20.50 -40.46 5.15
C ASN A 71 21.17 -40.56 6.52
N ALA A 72 21.82 -41.69 6.79
CA ALA A 72 22.56 -41.93 8.01
C ALA A 72 24.04 -41.57 7.83
N ALA A 73 24.61 -40.89 8.82
CA ALA A 73 26.04 -40.88 9.09
C ALA A 73 26.21 -41.09 10.59
N MET A 74 26.83 -42.20 10.98
CA MET A 74 27.04 -42.56 12.39
C MET A 74 28.46 -42.20 12.84
N SER A 75 28.59 -41.78 14.10
CA SER A 75 29.68 -42.20 14.99
C SER A 75 29.24 -42.01 16.45
N ALA A 76 29.44 -43.04 17.28
CA ALA A 76 29.25 -42.98 18.74
C ALA A 76 30.40 -42.18 19.40
N THR A 77 30.41 -41.74 20.66
CA THR A 77 29.87 -42.29 21.94
C THR A 77 29.76 -41.07 22.94
N ALA A 78 29.21 -41.08 24.16
CA ALA A 78 28.92 -42.18 25.08
C ALA A 78 27.78 -41.91 26.09
N VAL A 79 27.69 -42.83 27.05
CA VAL A 79 26.74 -43.03 28.16
C VAL A 79 26.94 -42.06 29.35
N ALA A 80 25.83 -41.54 29.91
CA ALA A 80 25.57 -41.56 31.36
C ALA A 80 24.09 -41.25 31.68
N ARG A 81 23.46 -42.04 32.56
CA ARG A 81 22.10 -41.83 33.08
C ARG A 81 22.17 -41.26 34.50
N HIS A 82 21.28 -40.33 34.85
CA HIS A 82 20.59 -40.40 36.14
C HIS A 82 19.24 -39.68 36.11
N ALA A 83 18.31 -40.15 36.93
CA ALA A 83 16.94 -39.69 37.03
C ALA A 83 16.60 -39.35 38.48
N ARG A 84 15.63 -38.45 38.71
CA ARG A 84 14.63 -38.57 39.79
C ARG A 84 13.48 -37.56 39.65
N GLN A 85 12.37 -37.89 40.30
CA GLN A 85 11.05 -37.23 40.25
C GLN A 85 10.81 -36.29 41.47
N PRO A 86 9.69 -35.53 41.53
CA PRO A 86 9.61 -34.25 42.27
C PRO A 86 8.80 -34.25 43.59
N ARG A 87 8.68 -33.02 44.19
CA ARG A 87 7.78 -32.52 45.28
C ARG A 87 8.44 -32.35 46.68
N PRO A 88 7.90 -31.53 47.62
CA PRO A 88 6.93 -30.42 47.50
C PRO A 88 7.29 -29.08 48.22
N GLY A 89 6.67 -27.99 47.75
CA GLY A 89 6.21 -26.76 48.43
C GLY A 89 6.84 -26.15 49.71
N ARG A 90 7.10 -24.83 49.65
CA ARG A 90 6.69 -23.88 50.73
C ARG A 90 6.47 -22.46 50.18
N MET A 91 5.50 -21.74 50.74
CA MET A 91 5.27 -20.31 50.47
C MET A 91 6.36 -19.43 51.07
N GLY A 92 6.74 -18.38 50.34
CA GLY A 92 7.54 -17.27 50.84
C GLY A 92 7.37 -16.08 49.89
N ALA A 93 6.62 -15.06 50.32
CA ALA A 93 6.39 -13.88 49.50
C ALA A 93 7.57 -12.90 49.65
N SER A 94 8.20 -12.53 48.53
CA SER A 94 9.12 -11.41 48.45
C SER A 94 8.90 -10.65 47.14
N PHE A 95 8.57 -9.36 47.26
CA PHE A 95 8.45 -8.45 46.11
C PHE A 95 9.85 -8.13 45.57
N GLY A 96 10.34 -8.99 44.67
CA GLY A 96 11.53 -8.72 43.87
C GLY A 96 11.19 -7.88 42.64
N ALA A 97 11.86 -6.75 42.46
CA ALA A 97 11.75 -5.95 41.24
C ALA A 97 12.13 -6.81 40.02
N ARG A 98 11.27 -6.85 38.99
CA ARG A 98 11.60 -7.54 37.74
C ARG A 98 12.64 -6.71 36.98
N GLU A 99 13.83 -7.27 36.79
CA GLU A 99 14.78 -6.73 35.80
C GLU A 99 14.12 -6.64 34.42
N PRO A 100 14.43 -5.61 33.61
CA PRO A 100 14.00 -5.56 32.22
C PRO A 100 14.62 -6.74 31.47
N GLY A 101 13.75 -7.64 30.97
CA GLY A 101 14.17 -8.86 30.31
C GLY A 101 15.11 -8.59 29.13
N LYS A 102 16.27 -9.25 29.13
CA LYS A 102 17.25 -9.20 28.03
C LYS A 102 16.65 -9.86 26.79
N TYR A 103 15.92 -9.09 25.98
CA TYR A 103 15.47 -9.54 24.66
C TYR A 103 16.70 -9.88 23.80
N ARG A 104 16.84 -11.18 23.53
CA ARG A 104 17.92 -11.73 22.72
C ARG A 104 17.83 -11.13 21.31
N ARG A 105 18.81 -10.30 20.93
CA ARG A 105 18.95 -9.79 19.56
C ARG A 105 18.81 -10.94 18.57
N VAL A 106 17.73 -10.94 17.80
CA VAL A 106 17.53 -11.87 16.69
C VAL A 106 18.42 -11.39 15.55
N PRO A 107 19.34 -12.22 15.01
CA PRO A 107 20.12 -11.83 13.83
C PRO A 107 19.16 -11.56 12.68
N HIS A 108 19.12 -10.33 12.17
CA HIS A 108 18.36 -10.03 10.97
C HIS A 108 19.09 -10.66 9.78
N ALA A 109 18.46 -11.65 9.14
CA ALA A 109 18.88 -12.08 7.82
C ALA A 109 18.82 -10.86 6.86
N PRO A 110 19.77 -10.73 5.91
CA PRO A 110 19.69 -9.68 4.91
C PRO A 110 18.37 -9.80 4.15
N LEU A 111 17.61 -8.71 4.07
CA LEU A 111 16.41 -8.64 3.25
C LEU A 111 16.81 -8.95 1.80
N GLN A 112 16.29 -10.02 1.21
CA GLN A 112 16.39 -10.24 -0.23
C GLN A 112 15.40 -9.28 -0.90
N TYR A 113 15.87 -8.08 -1.20
CA TYR A 113 15.10 -7.04 -1.86
C TYR A 113 14.54 -7.57 -3.19
N GLY A 114 13.22 -7.52 -3.36
CA GLY A 114 12.60 -7.68 -4.68
C GLY A 114 13.15 -6.65 -5.66
N ARG A 115 13.19 -6.96 -6.97
CA ARG A 115 13.66 -6.02 -7.98
C ARG A 115 12.65 -4.88 -8.15
N MET A 116 12.86 -3.78 -7.43
CA MET A 116 12.04 -2.57 -7.49
C MET A 116 11.97 -2.02 -8.92
N HIS A 117 10.74 -1.78 -9.40
CA HIS A 117 10.48 -1.17 -10.70
C HIS A 117 10.53 0.35 -10.58
N ILE A 118 11.46 1.00 -11.29
CA ILE A 118 11.60 2.46 -11.24
C ILE A 118 11.00 3.08 -12.51
N ILE A 119 10.15 4.09 -12.32
CA ILE A 119 9.44 4.80 -13.39
C ILE A 119 9.80 6.29 -13.31
N HIS A 120 10.26 6.83 -14.43
CA HIS A 120 10.56 8.25 -14.64
C HIS A 120 9.46 8.94 -15.46
N GLY A 121 9.29 10.25 -15.29
CA GLY A 121 8.31 11.09 -15.98
C GLY A 121 8.04 12.39 -15.22
N ASN A 122 7.16 13.25 -15.72
CA ASN A 122 6.75 14.44 -14.96
C ASN A 122 5.78 14.07 -13.81
N ALA A 123 5.67 14.94 -12.81
CA ALA A 123 4.88 14.67 -11.60
C ALA A 123 3.40 14.34 -11.87
N GLN A 124 2.78 14.93 -12.90
CA GLN A 124 1.37 14.68 -13.25
C GLN A 124 1.17 13.29 -13.86
N GLU A 125 2.00 12.90 -14.82
CA GLU A 125 2.01 11.55 -15.38
C GLU A 125 2.31 10.49 -14.33
N LEU A 126 3.28 10.74 -13.45
CA LEU A 126 3.62 9.81 -12.37
C LEU A 126 2.46 9.64 -11.38
N CYS A 127 1.69 10.69 -11.09
CA CYS A 127 0.47 10.54 -10.28
C CYS A 127 -0.56 9.62 -10.94
N ALA A 128 -0.81 9.79 -12.24
CA ALA A 128 -1.72 8.94 -12.99
C ALA A 128 -1.21 7.49 -13.11
N ARG A 129 0.10 7.30 -13.33
CA ARG A 129 0.74 5.97 -13.38
C ARG A 129 0.67 5.26 -12.03
N ALA A 130 0.91 5.96 -10.91
CA ALA A 130 0.75 5.38 -9.57
C ALA A 130 -0.68 4.90 -9.31
N ALA A 131 -1.69 5.72 -9.65
CA ALA A 131 -3.09 5.33 -9.54
C ALA A 131 -3.43 4.12 -10.43
N GLY A 132 -2.91 4.08 -11.66
CA GLY A 132 -3.06 2.95 -12.57
C GLY A 132 -2.44 1.65 -12.05
N ILE A 133 -1.24 1.73 -11.45
CA ILE A 133 -0.57 0.59 -10.80
C ILE A 133 -1.41 0.08 -9.63
N ILE A 134 -1.83 0.96 -8.70
CA ILE A 134 -2.68 0.60 -7.56
C ILE A 134 -3.98 -0.06 -8.04
N ALA A 135 -4.63 0.52 -9.06
CA ALA A 135 -5.88 -0.02 -9.61
C ALA A 135 -5.69 -1.40 -10.27
N ALA A 136 -4.64 -1.59 -11.07
CA ALA A 136 -4.32 -2.88 -11.67
C ALA A 136 -4.01 -3.95 -10.62
N THR A 137 -3.18 -3.62 -9.62
CA THR A 137 -2.84 -4.51 -8.50
C THR A 137 -4.08 -4.86 -7.67
N ALA A 138 -4.95 -3.90 -7.38
CA ALA A 138 -6.19 -4.14 -6.65
C ALA A 138 -7.12 -5.09 -7.40
N ARG A 139 -7.36 -4.87 -8.71
CA ARG A 139 -8.18 -5.77 -9.54
C ARG A 139 -7.60 -7.19 -9.58
N ALA A 140 -6.29 -7.33 -9.74
CA ALA A 140 -5.62 -8.64 -9.74
C ALA A 140 -5.78 -9.38 -8.40
N MET A 141 -5.66 -8.69 -7.27
CA MET A 141 -5.90 -9.29 -5.95
C MET A 141 -7.37 -9.67 -5.73
N LEU A 142 -8.31 -8.85 -6.19
CA LEU A 142 -9.75 -9.06 -6.05
C LEU A 142 -10.32 -10.15 -6.97
N ALA A 143 -9.54 -10.63 -7.95
CA ALA A 143 -9.88 -11.83 -8.72
C ALA A 143 -9.81 -13.12 -7.89
N ALA A 144 -9.08 -13.11 -6.76
CA ALA A 144 -8.87 -14.29 -5.90
C ALA A 144 -9.22 -14.07 -4.42
N ARG A 145 -9.70 -12.87 -4.04
CA ARG A 145 -9.91 -12.46 -2.64
C ARG A 145 -11.11 -11.53 -2.51
N ASP A 146 -11.87 -11.68 -1.44
CA ASP A 146 -13.12 -10.90 -1.25
C ASP A 146 -12.87 -9.40 -1.11
N ARG A 147 -11.70 -9.00 -0.56
CA ARG A 147 -11.35 -7.61 -0.29
C ARG A 147 -9.87 -7.29 -0.53
N VAL A 148 -9.57 -6.00 -0.66
CA VAL A 148 -8.22 -5.42 -0.65
C VAL A 148 -8.11 -4.34 0.42
N VAL A 149 -7.04 -4.37 1.20
CA VAL A 149 -6.71 -3.32 2.18
C VAL A 149 -5.65 -2.37 1.60
N LEU A 150 -6.02 -1.11 1.40
CA LEU A 150 -5.17 -0.06 0.82
C LEU A 150 -4.75 0.94 1.90
N ALA A 151 -3.45 0.99 2.19
CA ALA A 151 -2.87 1.98 3.10
C ALA A 151 -2.39 3.22 2.33
N LEU A 152 -2.86 4.40 2.72
CA LEU A 152 -2.60 5.68 2.05
C LEU A 152 -1.79 6.65 2.94
N PRO A 153 -0.86 7.43 2.36
CA PRO A 153 -0.02 8.36 3.11
C PRO A 153 -0.61 9.77 3.09
N GLY A 154 0.00 10.66 3.87
CA GLY A 154 -0.16 12.10 3.67
C GLY A 154 0.67 12.70 2.53
N GLY A 155 0.59 14.03 2.48
CA GLY A 155 1.55 14.88 1.78
C GLY A 155 1.12 15.32 0.37
N ARG A 156 1.63 16.49 -0.04
CA ARG A 156 1.27 17.18 -1.29
C ARG A 156 1.37 16.27 -2.54
N SER A 157 2.41 15.44 -2.60
CA SER A 157 2.65 14.51 -3.73
C SER A 157 1.59 13.39 -3.87
N ALA A 158 0.92 13.00 -2.78
CA ALA A 158 -0.10 11.94 -2.82
C ALA A 158 -1.45 12.44 -3.37
N GLY A 159 -1.74 13.74 -3.25
CA GLY A 159 -3.02 14.33 -3.67
C GLY A 159 -3.36 14.09 -5.14
N GLY A 160 -2.37 14.14 -6.05
CA GLY A 160 -2.59 13.84 -7.47
C GLY A 160 -2.90 12.36 -7.75
N VAL A 161 -2.37 11.45 -6.93
CA VAL A 161 -2.72 10.01 -7.01
C VAL A 161 -4.15 9.79 -6.54
N PHE A 162 -4.59 10.52 -5.50
CA PHE A 162 -5.97 10.47 -5.01
C PHE A 162 -6.97 10.98 -6.05
N ASP A 163 -6.69 12.13 -6.69
CA ASP A 163 -7.53 12.67 -7.77
C ASP A 163 -7.69 11.69 -8.95
N ALA A 164 -6.63 10.92 -9.26
CA ALA A 164 -6.63 9.91 -10.32
C ALA A 164 -7.33 8.61 -9.89
N LEU A 165 -7.13 8.15 -8.64
CA LEU A 165 -7.85 7.01 -8.06
C LEU A 165 -9.36 7.28 -7.96
N ALA A 166 -9.77 8.50 -7.60
CA ALA A 166 -11.18 8.88 -7.53
C ALA A 166 -11.94 8.74 -8.87
N ARG A 167 -11.20 8.75 -9.98
CA ARG A 167 -11.70 8.53 -11.35
C ARG A 167 -11.59 7.07 -11.80
N ALA A 168 -10.86 6.22 -11.07
CA ALA A 168 -10.67 4.83 -11.43
C ALA A 168 -11.92 3.99 -11.15
N GLU A 169 -12.24 3.11 -12.11
CA GLU A 169 -13.30 2.11 -11.96
C GLU A 169 -12.76 0.89 -11.20
N LEU A 170 -13.00 0.91 -9.89
CA LEU A 170 -12.68 -0.20 -8.99
C LEU A 170 -13.95 -0.60 -8.22
N PRO A 171 -14.05 -1.88 -7.80
CA PRO A 171 -15.04 -2.33 -6.83
C PRO A 171 -14.71 -1.77 -5.43
N TRP A 172 -15.02 -0.49 -5.23
CA TRP A 172 -14.71 0.26 -4.01
C TRP A 172 -15.46 -0.27 -2.78
N GLU A 173 -16.56 -0.99 -2.97
CA GLU A 173 -17.26 -1.76 -1.94
C GLU A 173 -16.43 -2.92 -1.38
N ARG A 174 -15.39 -3.35 -2.10
CA ARG A 174 -14.43 -4.40 -1.70
C ARG A 174 -13.05 -3.86 -1.33
N ILE A 175 -12.86 -2.53 -1.27
CA ILE A 175 -11.59 -1.89 -0.93
C ILE A 175 -11.72 -1.14 0.39
N HIS A 176 -10.95 -1.54 1.40
CA HIS A 176 -10.87 -0.82 2.68
C HIS A 176 -9.65 0.11 2.69
N ILE A 177 -9.87 1.38 3.02
CA ILE A 177 -8.85 2.42 3.04
C ILE A 177 -8.38 2.68 4.47
N PHE A 178 -7.09 2.46 4.74
CA PHE A 178 -6.42 2.75 6.00
C PHE A 178 -5.36 3.86 5.83
N MET A 179 -4.97 4.50 6.92
CA MET A 179 -3.90 5.51 6.94
C MET A 179 -2.56 4.83 7.22
N ALA A 180 -1.54 5.07 6.38
CA ALA A 180 -0.19 4.56 6.60
C ALA A 180 0.53 5.31 7.75
N ASP A 181 0.24 6.60 7.91
CA ASP A 181 0.52 7.40 9.08
C ASP A 181 -0.61 8.41 9.29
N GLU A 182 -0.74 8.95 10.50
CA GLU A 182 -1.62 10.09 10.77
C GLU A 182 -1.04 10.97 11.87
N ARG A 183 -1.36 12.26 11.87
CA ARG A 183 -0.89 13.27 12.81
C ARG A 183 -1.93 13.33 13.93
N LEU A 184 -1.50 13.42 15.19
CA LEU A 184 -2.43 13.48 16.34
C LEU A 184 -3.01 14.90 16.44
N VAL A 185 -3.91 15.21 15.50
CA VAL A 185 -4.66 16.45 15.32
C VAL A 185 -6.11 16.10 14.94
N PRO A 186 -7.08 17.02 15.04
CA PRO A 186 -8.44 16.79 14.55
C PRO A 186 -8.50 16.36 13.08
N LEU A 187 -9.47 15.53 12.71
CA LEU A 187 -9.62 14.94 11.36
C LEU A 187 -9.96 15.96 10.25
N ASP A 188 -10.30 17.19 10.62
CA ASP A 188 -10.53 18.35 9.75
C ASP A 188 -9.36 19.36 9.77
N HIS A 189 -8.33 19.12 10.59
CA HIS A 189 -7.13 19.95 10.65
C HIS A 189 -6.35 19.89 9.32
N PRO A 190 -5.75 20.99 8.83
CA PRO A 190 -4.98 21.00 7.57
C PRO A 190 -3.83 19.98 7.51
N ASP A 191 -3.26 19.60 8.66
CA ASP A 191 -2.19 18.59 8.75
C ASP A 191 -2.67 17.14 8.84
N SER A 192 -3.99 16.87 8.86
CA SER A 192 -4.50 15.49 8.85
C SER A 192 -4.31 14.85 7.47
N ASN A 193 -3.73 13.65 7.46
CA ASN A 193 -3.62 12.81 6.27
C ASN A 193 -5.01 12.31 5.83
N PHE A 194 -5.86 11.94 6.80
CA PHE A 194 -7.24 11.56 6.53
C PHE A 194 -8.04 12.69 5.88
N ARG A 195 -7.83 13.95 6.29
CA ARG A 195 -8.46 15.10 5.62
C ARG A 195 -8.15 15.10 4.11
N LEU A 196 -6.88 14.95 3.74
CA LEU A 196 -6.44 14.91 2.34
C LEU A 196 -7.08 13.72 1.57
N VAL A 197 -7.12 12.53 2.19
CA VAL A 197 -7.78 11.34 1.62
C VAL A 197 -9.28 11.56 1.49
N LYS A 198 -9.92 12.18 2.48
CA LYS A 198 -11.36 12.48 2.49
C LYS A 198 -11.72 13.45 1.38
N GLU A 199 -11.04 14.58 1.28
CA GLU A 199 -11.31 15.63 0.29
C GLU A 199 -11.06 15.14 -1.16
N ARG A 200 -9.97 14.39 -1.40
CA ARG A 200 -9.54 14.04 -2.78
C ARG A 200 -9.90 12.64 -3.26
N LEU A 201 -10.23 11.72 -2.36
CA LEU A 201 -10.60 10.34 -2.73
C LEU A 201 -11.97 9.94 -2.19
N ALA A 202 -12.16 9.96 -0.87
CA ALA A 202 -13.35 9.35 -0.27
C ALA A 202 -14.64 10.13 -0.58
N ALA A 203 -14.64 11.46 -0.49
CA ALA A 203 -15.83 12.27 -0.78
C ALA A 203 -16.22 12.23 -2.29
N PRO A 204 -15.29 12.34 -3.26
CA PRO A 204 -15.61 12.08 -4.67
C PRO A 204 -16.20 10.70 -4.97
N LEU A 205 -15.74 9.65 -4.28
CA LEU A 205 -16.28 8.29 -4.45
C LEU A 205 -17.62 8.09 -3.73
N ALA A 206 -17.82 8.71 -2.56
CA ALA A 206 -19.10 8.72 -1.85
C ALA A 206 -20.18 9.49 -2.62
N ALA A 207 -19.82 10.62 -3.26
CA ALA A 207 -20.72 11.37 -4.13
C ALA A 207 -21.18 10.58 -5.38
N ARG A 208 -20.44 9.54 -5.76
CA ARG A 208 -20.79 8.57 -6.81
C ARG A 208 -21.49 7.32 -6.27
N ASN A 209 -21.69 7.23 -4.94
CA ASN A 209 -22.23 6.07 -4.24
C ASN A 209 -21.52 4.73 -4.54
N VAL A 210 -20.19 4.76 -4.75
CA VAL A 210 -19.39 3.53 -5.00
C VAL A 210 -18.55 3.08 -3.81
N LEU A 211 -18.21 3.99 -2.88
CA LEU A 211 -17.41 3.69 -1.69
C LEU A 211 -18.31 3.73 -0.44
N PRO A 212 -18.57 2.59 0.22
CA PRO A 212 -19.27 2.56 1.50
C PRO A 212 -18.47 3.33 2.57
N PRO A 213 -19.11 4.19 3.40
CA PRO A 213 -18.41 4.95 4.45
C PRO A 213 -17.63 4.07 5.44
N GLU A 214 -18.14 2.89 5.76
CA GLU A 214 -17.52 1.89 6.64
C GLU A 214 -16.23 1.27 6.08
N ASN A 215 -15.97 1.45 4.78
CA ASN A 215 -14.71 1.03 4.16
C ASN A 215 -13.58 2.06 4.33
N VAL A 216 -13.82 3.21 4.98
CA VAL A 216 -12.80 4.24 5.21
C VAL A 216 -12.46 4.32 6.70
N HIS A 217 -11.21 4.05 7.04
CA HIS A 217 -10.74 3.89 8.41
C HIS A 217 -9.80 5.04 8.82
N PRO A 218 -10.33 6.19 9.26
CA PRO A 218 -9.51 7.26 9.86
C PRO A 218 -8.84 6.79 11.14
N PHE A 219 -7.65 7.32 11.42
CA PHE A 219 -7.09 7.27 12.77
C PHE A 219 -7.55 8.50 13.55
N ALA A 220 -8.70 8.38 14.22
CA ALA A 220 -9.17 9.39 15.16
C ALA A 220 -8.38 9.25 16.47
N ALA A 221 -7.39 10.11 16.69
CA ALA A 221 -6.67 10.16 17.94
C ALA A 221 -7.57 10.72 19.05
N ASP A 222 -7.71 9.96 20.14
CA ASP A 222 -8.16 10.54 21.40
C ASP A 222 -7.05 11.44 21.95
N ALA A 223 -7.41 12.60 22.51
CA ALA A 223 -6.46 13.55 23.06
C ALA A 223 -5.90 13.08 24.42
N GLU A 224 -6.73 12.38 25.19
CA GLU A 224 -6.45 11.86 26.54
C GLU A 224 -5.81 10.47 26.48
N ASP A 225 -6.37 9.54 25.69
CA ASP A 225 -5.79 8.20 25.48
C ASP A 225 -5.55 7.82 24.00
N PRO A 226 -4.45 8.34 23.39
CA PRO A 226 -4.03 7.90 22.06
C PRO A 226 -3.70 6.41 21.95
N ARG A 227 -3.48 5.70 23.06
CA ARG A 227 -3.11 4.28 23.06
C ARG A 227 -4.35 3.40 22.90
N ALA A 228 -5.45 3.70 23.59
CA ALA A 228 -6.74 3.07 23.34
C ALA A 228 -7.18 3.27 21.87
N ALA A 229 -6.98 4.46 21.30
CA ALA A 229 -7.21 4.72 19.88
C ALA A 229 -6.32 3.85 18.96
N LEU A 230 -5.03 3.69 19.27
CA LEU A 230 -4.10 2.81 18.54
C LEU A 230 -4.52 1.34 18.58
N GLU A 231 -4.97 0.87 19.75
CA GLU A 231 -5.41 -0.51 19.97
C GLU A 231 -6.72 -0.79 19.21
N ALA A 232 -7.70 0.12 19.27
CA ALA A 232 -8.94 0.04 18.49
C ALA A 232 -8.71 0.09 16.96
N TYR A 233 -7.77 0.93 16.51
CA TYR A 233 -7.38 1.01 15.09
C TYR A 233 -6.74 -0.30 14.61
N SER A 234 -5.82 -0.84 15.42
CA SER A 234 -5.13 -2.10 15.12
C SER A 234 -6.06 -3.32 15.18
N ALA A 235 -7.01 -3.35 16.12
CA ALA A 235 -8.06 -4.36 16.17
C ALA A 235 -9.01 -4.27 14.96
N THR A 236 -9.24 -3.07 14.43
CA THR A 236 -9.99 -2.89 13.18
C THR A 236 -9.22 -3.46 12.00
N LEU A 237 -7.94 -3.13 11.81
CA LEU A 237 -7.12 -3.76 10.77
C LEU A 237 -7.03 -5.29 10.93
N ALA A 238 -7.00 -5.81 12.16
CA ALA A 238 -6.99 -7.26 12.42
C ALA A 238 -8.23 -7.96 11.84
N ARG A 239 -9.43 -7.35 11.97
CA ARG A 239 -10.66 -7.86 11.32
C ARG A 239 -10.56 -7.92 9.79
N HIS A 240 -9.78 -7.02 9.19
CA HIS A 240 -9.53 -7.03 7.74
C HIS A 240 -8.32 -7.88 7.32
N GLY A 241 -7.61 -8.54 8.24
CA GLY A 241 -6.56 -9.53 7.96
C GLY A 241 -5.17 -9.20 8.50
N ALA A 242 -5.03 -8.18 9.36
CA ALA A 242 -3.78 -7.80 10.05
C ALA A 242 -2.58 -7.49 9.13
N ALA A 243 -2.86 -7.13 7.88
CA ALA A 243 -1.88 -6.77 6.84
C ALA A 243 -2.51 -5.79 5.86
N HIS A 244 -1.69 -4.91 5.28
CA HIS A 244 -2.07 -4.15 4.10
C HIS A 244 -1.83 -5.01 2.84
N ASP A 245 -2.65 -4.82 1.83
CA ASP A 245 -2.46 -5.48 0.53
C ASP A 245 -1.62 -4.60 -0.39
N ILE A 246 -1.95 -3.31 -0.43
CA ILE A 246 -1.20 -2.30 -1.17
C ILE A 246 -0.89 -1.16 -0.21
N VAL A 247 0.35 -0.68 -0.19
CA VAL A 247 0.74 0.53 0.52
C VAL A 247 1.25 1.58 -0.47
N LEU A 248 0.65 2.78 -0.45
CA LEU A 248 1.18 3.96 -1.11
C LEU A 248 2.00 4.76 -0.09
N LEU A 249 3.20 5.21 -0.46
CA LEU A 249 4.10 5.95 0.43
C LEU A 249 4.71 7.15 -0.29
N SER A 250 4.72 8.30 0.37
CA SER A 250 5.56 9.43 -0.02
C SER A 250 6.95 9.27 0.63
N VAL A 251 8.01 9.40 -0.16
CA VAL A 251 9.40 9.44 0.36
C VAL A 251 9.71 10.87 0.84
N GLY A 252 10.24 11.00 2.06
CA GLY A 252 10.76 12.26 2.60
C GLY A 252 12.19 12.57 2.13
N GLU A 253 12.60 13.84 2.21
CA GLU A 253 13.97 14.30 1.84
C GLU A 253 15.08 13.61 2.67
N ASP A 254 14.73 13.21 3.89
CA ASP A 254 15.57 12.46 4.82
C ASP A 254 15.53 10.94 4.58
N GLY A 255 14.70 10.44 3.64
CA GLY A 255 14.50 9.01 3.36
C GLY A 255 13.41 8.32 4.18
N HIS A 256 12.66 9.03 5.03
CA HIS A 256 11.51 8.48 5.75
C HIS A 256 10.36 8.08 4.82
N VAL A 257 9.52 7.17 5.31
CA VAL A 257 8.20 6.85 4.76
C VAL A 257 7.21 6.72 5.92
N ALA A 258 5.92 7.01 5.68
CA ALA A 258 4.93 7.12 6.75
C ALA A 258 5.46 8.09 7.84
N SER A 259 5.57 7.65 9.10
CA SER A 259 6.38 8.35 10.11
C SER A 259 7.48 7.47 10.72
N LEU A 260 8.04 6.59 9.89
CA LEU A 260 9.26 5.81 10.15
C LEU A 260 10.49 6.64 9.73
N PHE A 261 11.04 7.40 10.66
CA PHE A 261 12.20 8.29 10.43
C PHE A 261 13.54 7.56 10.56
N PRO A 262 14.60 8.03 9.88
CA PRO A 262 15.95 7.50 10.04
C PRO A 262 16.38 7.47 11.52
N ARG A 263 16.88 6.31 11.97
CA ARG A 263 17.29 6.02 13.36
C ARG A 263 16.24 6.35 14.45
N GLY A 264 14.96 6.42 14.08
CA GLY A 264 13.86 6.62 15.03
C GLY A 264 13.59 5.40 15.92
N SER A 265 13.05 5.61 17.12
CA SER A 265 12.73 4.54 18.08
C SER A 265 11.60 3.60 17.63
N VAL A 266 10.79 4.01 16.66
CA VAL A 266 9.58 3.30 16.21
C VAL A 266 9.88 2.15 15.23
N LEU A 267 11.16 1.95 14.91
CA LEU A 267 11.61 1.00 13.90
C LEU A 267 11.59 -0.47 14.36
N ASP A 268 11.67 -0.75 15.66
CA ASP A 268 12.00 -2.11 16.16
C ASP A 268 10.94 -2.79 17.06
N ASP A 269 10.00 -2.05 17.69
CA ASP A 269 9.21 -2.54 18.85
C ASP A 269 7.66 -2.57 18.70
N ALA A 270 7.09 -2.65 17.49
CA ALA A 270 5.63 -2.61 17.30
C ALA A 270 5.04 -3.63 16.29
N PRO A 271 3.97 -4.38 16.63
CA PRO A 271 3.47 -5.47 15.80
C PRO A 271 2.49 -5.04 14.68
N MET A 272 1.90 -3.85 14.75
CA MET A 272 0.99 -3.31 13.73
C MET A 272 1.20 -1.81 13.53
N HIS A 273 0.75 -1.00 14.48
CA HIS A 273 0.92 0.45 14.47
C HIS A 273 1.67 0.89 15.73
N ALA A 274 2.20 2.10 15.70
CA ALA A 274 2.91 2.71 16.81
C ALA A 274 2.60 4.21 16.92
N LEU A 275 2.76 4.75 18.13
CA LEU A 275 2.74 6.18 18.38
C LEU A 275 4.17 6.73 18.32
N VAL A 276 4.35 7.81 17.55
CA VAL A 276 5.55 8.63 17.50
C VAL A 276 5.29 9.86 18.38
N ALA A 277 6.03 10.03 19.47
CA ALA A 277 5.86 11.20 20.34
C ALA A 277 6.56 12.45 19.77
N ASN A 278 7.76 12.26 19.22
CA ASN A 278 8.71 13.32 18.87
C ASN A 278 9.19 13.17 17.42
N ALA A 279 8.28 13.25 16.44
CA ALA A 279 8.67 13.30 15.03
C ALA A 279 9.51 14.57 14.75
N PRO A 280 10.60 14.49 13.99
CA PRO A 280 11.48 15.64 13.70
C PRO A 280 10.86 16.69 12.77
N LYS A 281 9.64 16.44 12.28
CA LYS A 281 8.88 17.35 11.40
C LYS A 281 7.50 17.58 12.03
N PRO A 282 7.03 18.83 12.16
CA PRO A 282 5.74 19.12 12.78
C PRO A 282 4.56 18.52 11.97
N PRO A 283 3.40 18.23 12.60
CA PRO A 283 3.22 18.05 14.04
C PRO A 283 4.05 16.85 14.59
N PRO A 284 4.57 16.93 15.83
CA PRO A 284 5.51 15.93 16.38
C PRO A 284 4.82 14.62 16.79
N ARG A 285 3.58 14.68 17.27
CA ARG A 285 2.80 13.52 17.71
C ARG A 285 2.11 12.86 16.51
N ARG A 286 2.39 11.58 16.26
CA ARG A 286 1.90 10.83 15.08
C ARG A 286 1.54 9.38 15.42
N MET A 287 0.64 8.78 14.65
CA MET A 287 0.49 7.34 14.49
C MET A 287 1.23 6.93 13.21
N THR A 288 1.86 5.76 13.20
CA THR A 288 2.46 5.18 12.00
C THR A 288 2.25 3.67 11.93
N ILE A 289 2.13 3.15 10.71
CA ILE A 289 2.45 1.75 10.38
C ILE A 289 3.82 1.40 10.97
N SER A 290 3.95 0.23 11.61
CA SER A 290 5.24 -0.26 12.08
C SER A 290 6.07 -0.87 10.96
N ARG A 291 7.37 -1.07 11.20
CA ARG A 291 8.25 -1.81 10.29
C ARG A 291 7.70 -3.21 9.98
N GLU A 292 7.19 -3.93 10.98
CA GLU A 292 6.67 -5.28 10.78
C GLU A 292 5.44 -5.28 9.86
N LEU A 293 4.48 -4.37 10.10
CA LEU A 293 3.27 -4.30 9.28
C LEU A 293 3.56 -3.80 7.87
N LEU A 294 4.52 -2.89 7.70
CA LEU A 294 5.02 -2.49 6.39
C LEU A 294 5.58 -3.70 5.63
N LEU A 295 6.45 -4.50 6.27
CA LEU A 295 7.04 -5.70 5.67
C LEU A 295 6.03 -6.85 5.39
N ARG A 296 4.83 -6.80 5.97
CA ARG A 296 3.71 -7.72 5.64
C ARG A 296 2.88 -7.25 4.43
N SER A 297 3.16 -6.08 3.87
CA SER A 297 2.43 -5.55 2.70
C SER A 297 2.73 -6.36 1.45
N ARG A 298 1.72 -6.63 0.60
CA ARG A 298 1.90 -7.48 -0.59
C ARG A 298 2.43 -6.74 -1.82
N ALA A 299 2.21 -5.43 -1.90
CA ALA A 299 2.76 -4.54 -2.90
C ALA A 299 2.99 -3.15 -2.31
N ALA A 300 3.96 -2.41 -2.85
CA ALA A 300 4.26 -1.04 -2.45
C ALA A 300 4.41 -0.11 -3.67
N VAL A 301 3.90 1.11 -3.54
CA VAL A 301 4.07 2.18 -4.51
C VAL A 301 4.68 3.38 -3.79
N LEU A 302 5.90 3.76 -4.18
CA LEU A 302 6.65 4.87 -3.59
C LEU A 302 6.65 6.09 -4.52
N LEU A 303 6.36 7.27 -3.96
CA LEU A 303 6.43 8.56 -4.63
C LEU A 303 7.67 9.33 -4.14
N CYS A 304 8.68 9.46 -5.00
CA CYS A 304 9.86 10.28 -4.75
C CYS A 304 9.90 11.45 -5.74
N LEU A 305 8.93 12.36 -5.57
CA LEU A 305 8.72 13.52 -6.45
C LEU A 305 9.30 14.81 -5.87
N GLY A 306 10.01 15.59 -6.69
CA GLY A 306 10.61 16.88 -6.37
C GLY A 306 12.11 16.82 -6.05
N GLU A 307 12.86 17.74 -6.65
CA GLU A 307 14.34 17.83 -6.61
C GLU A 307 14.95 17.73 -5.20
N ALA A 308 14.29 18.29 -4.19
CA ALA A 308 14.72 18.24 -2.79
C ALA A 308 14.92 16.80 -2.23
N LYS A 309 14.38 15.78 -2.90
CA LYS A 309 14.53 14.36 -2.51
C LYS A 309 15.67 13.65 -3.24
N ARG A 310 16.54 14.34 -4.00
CA ARG A 310 17.65 13.72 -4.73
C ARG A 310 18.55 12.87 -3.83
N GLU A 311 18.90 13.35 -2.64
CA GLU A 311 19.72 12.61 -1.68
C GLU A 311 18.99 11.40 -1.06
N ALA A 312 17.68 11.51 -0.85
CA ALA A 312 16.85 10.38 -0.43
C ALA A 312 16.79 9.30 -1.51
N LEU A 313 16.62 9.70 -2.78
CA LEU A 313 16.62 8.80 -3.92
C LEU A 313 17.98 8.10 -4.10
N ALA A 314 19.09 8.84 -3.92
CA ALA A 314 20.43 8.27 -3.95
C ALA A 314 20.62 7.18 -2.88
N ARG A 315 20.31 7.47 -1.61
CA ARG A 315 20.36 6.49 -0.50
C ARG A 315 19.40 5.31 -0.67
N LEU A 316 18.23 5.55 -1.26
CA LEU A 316 17.27 4.50 -1.58
C LEU A 316 17.83 3.52 -2.62
N ARG A 317 18.49 4.04 -3.66
CA ARG A 317 19.12 3.26 -4.74
C ARG A 317 20.44 2.60 -4.35
N ASP A 318 21.21 3.19 -3.43
CA ASP A 318 22.50 2.65 -2.96
C ASP A 318 22.32 1.28 -2.27
N PRO A 319 22.85 0.17 -2.81
CA PRO A 319 22.71 -1.16 -2.19
C PRO A 319 23.43 -1.28 -0.84
N ALA A 320 24.39 -0.42 -0.52
CA ALA A 320 25.14 -0.45 0.74
C ALA A 320 24.44 0.29 1.90
N ALA A 321 23.49 1.19 1.60
CA ALA A 321 22.79 1.97 2.64
C ALA A 321 21.88 1.11 3.52
N ASP A 322 21.99 1.24 4.85
CA ASP A 322 21.09 0.58 5.81
C ASP A 322 19.68 1.19 5.74
N TRP A 323 18.64 0.36 5.86
CA TRP A 323 17.25 0.81 5.93
C TRP A 323 16.98 1.69 7.17
N ARG A 324 17.81 1.62 8.21
CA ARG A 324 17.76 2.53 9.36
C ARG A 324 18.18 3.95 9.01
N ASP A 325 18.99 4.13 7.97
CA ASP A 325 19.42 5.43 7.45
C ASP A 325 18.56 5.89 6.26
N CYS A 326 17.79 4.98 5.66
CA CYS A 326 16.77 5.26 4.64
C CYS A 326 15.56 4.31 4.77
N PRO A 327 14.57 4.61 5.63
CA PRO A 327 13.42 3.73 5.87
C PRO A 327 12.59 3.40 4.64
N ALA A 328 12.62 4.24 3.59
CA ALA A 328 12.04 3.93 2.28
C ALA A 328 12.53 2.59 1.69
N LYS A 329 13.73 2.13 2.05
CA LYS A 329 14.27 0.82 1.63
C LYS A 329 13.39 -0.35 2.09
N LEU A 330 12.73 -0.24 3.25
CA LEU A 330 11.82 -1.29 3.74
C LEU A 330 10.70 -1.60 2.73
N ALA A 331 10.10 -0.56 2.16
CA ALA A 331 9.03 -0.70 1.17
C ALA A 331 9.58 -1.04 -0.22
N ALA A 332 10.74 -0.50 -0.60
CA ALA A 332 11.42 -0.83 -1.86
C ALA A 332 11.86 -2.30 -1.96
N GLY A 333 12.08 -2.98 -0.83
CA GLY A 333 12.41 -4.41 -0.80
C GLY A 333 11.23 -5.36 -0.96
N LEU A 334 9.99 -4.86 -0.93
CA LEU A 334 8.80 -5.70 -1.06
C LEU A 334 8.66 -6.29 -2.48
N PRO A 335 8.06 -7.49 -2.61
CA PRO A 335 7.66 -8.01 -3.91
C PRO A 335 6.77 -7.01 -4.66
N GLY A 336 7.05 -6.80 -5.94
CA GLY A 336 6.27 -5.87 -6.77
C GLY A 336 6.34 -4.40 -6.32
N ALA A 337 7.41 -3.97 -5.65
CA ALA A 337 7.60 -2.57 -5.31
C ALA A 337 7.83 -1.69 -6.56
N TYR A 338 7.10 -0.58 -6.65
CA TYR A 338 7.27 0.46 -7.66
C TYR A 338 7.78 1.75 -7.03
N LEU A 339 8.72 2.43 -7.70
CA LEU A 339 9.22 3.75 -7.33
C LEU A 339 9.02 4.71 -8.50
N LEU A 340 8.24 5.77 -8.26
CA LEU A 340 7.94 6.81 -9.22
C LEU A 340 8.71 8.08 -8.85
N THR A 341 9.49 8.62 -9.79
CA THR A 341 10.34 9.80 -9.54
C THR A 341 10.48 10.69 -10.78
N ASP A 342 10.35 11.99 -10.59
CA ASP A 342 10.61 13.04 -11.58
C ASP A 342 12.08 13.51 -11.56
N ILE A 343 12.90 12.97 -10.65
CA ILE A 343 14.29 13.38 -10.46
C ILE A 343 15.16 12.75 -11.55
N GLY A 344 15.73 13.60 -12.41
CA GLY A 344 16.52 13.16 -13.56
C GLY A 344 15.68 12.57 -14.69
N ALA A 345 14.39 12.92 -14.75
CA ALA A 345 13.56 12.82 -15.95
C ALA A 345 13.76 14.07 -16.84
#